data_AF-A0A091BVU0-F1
#
_entry.id   AF-A0A091BVU0-F1
#
_cell.length_a   1.000
_cell.length_b   1.000
_cell.length_c   1.000
_cell.angle_alpha   90.00
_cell.angle_beta   90.00
_cell.angle_gamma   90.00
#
_symmetry.space_group_name_H-M   'P 1'
#
loop_
_entity.id
_entity.type
_entity.pdbx_description
1 polymer ?
#
loop_
_entity_poly.entity_id
_entity_poly.type
_entity_poly.pdbx_seq_one_letter_code
_entity_poly.pdbx_strand_id
1 'polypeptide(L)'
;MKKLLLILALVIGAAVVGKSLLSDQPVLLLASGELKNPYAPGSALHAQQQEFVDQFNADPQLRDRFAGTFTSKGLYAEMDAALRRGARSLDGAQLISVTRAMAAVIPRLQQANCAKLMRPKDDFDRVLGADVQGALERLPPRHHLNFWRFYLAALKAEVNDLPERPIDLAARERALMELGRRFNQNDVARLQRVVQDPRSAPDADACWAINAFTHNATQLSPDHAEALARLIWGGQ
;
A
#
# COMPACT_ATOMS: atom_id res chain seq x y z
N MET A 1 7.85 -2.31 -12.32
CA MET A 1 7.83 -2.23 -10.84
C MET A 1 7.42 -0.85 -10.30
N LYS A 2 7.87 0.29 -10.88
CA LYS A 2 7.40 1.66 -10.54
C LYS A 2 5.89 1.87 -10.41
N LYS A 3 5.07 1.02 -11.03
CA LYS A 3 3.61 1.16 -11.12
C LYS A 3 2.83 0.16 -10.26
N LEU A 4 3.51 -0.85 -9.70
CA LEU A 4 2.93 -1.91 -8.86
C LEU A 4 2.45 -1.40 -7.48
N LEU A 5 2.93 -0.24 -7.12
CA LEU A 5 2.97 0.34 -5.78
C LEU A 5 1.95 1.44 -5.67
N LEU A 6 1.89 2.23 -6.75
CA LEU A 6 0.71 2.98 -7.15
C LEU A 6 -0.52 2.12 -7.00
N ILE A 7 -0.52 0.86 -7.48
CA ILE A 7 -1.75 0.07 -7.43
C ILE A 7 -2.08 -0.43 -6.02
N LEU A 8 -1.10 -0.84 -5.22
CA LEU A 8 -1.36 -1.32 -3.86
C LEU A 8 -1.79 -0.18 -2.92
N ALA A 9 -1.15 0.98 -3.06
CA ALA A 9 -1.59 2.26 -2.50
C ALA A 9 -3.01 2.59 -2.99
N LEU A 10 -3.24 2.69 -4.30
CA LEU A 10 -4.54 2.93 -4.94
C LEU A 10 -5.67 2.19 -4.23
N VAL A 11 -5.44 0.92 -3.86
CA VAL A 11 -6.49 0.12 -3.28
C VAL A 11 -6.77 0.37 -1.80
N ILE A 12 -5.76 0.59 -0.97
CA ILE A 12 -6.02 0.77 0.47
C ILE A 12 -6.65 2.15 0.73
N GLY A 13 -6.30 3.16 -0.08
CA GLY A 13 -6.98 4.46 -0.07
C GLY A 13 -8.42 4.32 -0.53
N ALA A 14 -8.65 3.47 -1.53
CA ALA A 14 -9.99 3.14 -1.99
C ALA A 14 -10.82 2.33 -0.98
N ALA A 15 -10.20 1.56 -0.08
CA ALA A 15 -10.89 0.89 1.01
C ALA A 15 -11.41 1.85 2.09
N VAL A 16 -10.78 3.01 2.24
CA VAL A 16 -11.21 4.08 3.15
C VAL A 16 -12.24 5.00 2.50
N VAL A 17 -12.10 5.23 1.19
CA VAL A 17 -12.99 6.10 0.38
C VAL A 17 -14.24 5.38 -0.12
N GLY A 18 -14.21 4.05 -0.22
CA GLY A 18 -15.29 3.24 -0.79
C GLY A 18 -16.65 3.49 -0.14
N LYS A 19 -16.68 3.81 1.16
CA LYS A 19 -17.91 4.14 1.88
C LYS A 19 -18.28 5.63 1.81
N SER A 20 -17.32 6.54 1.74
CA SER A 20 -17.59 7.99 1.60
C SER A 20 -18.03 8.40 0.20
N LEU A 21 -17.97 7.49 -0.78
CA LEU A 21 -18.57 7.66 -2.10
C LEU A 21 -19.98 7.03 -2.17
N LEU A 22 -20.37 6.23 -1.17
CA LEU A 22 -21.69 5.62 -1.03
C LEU A 22 -22.58 6.34 -0.01
N SER A 23 -22.00 7.10 0.91
CA SER A 23 -22.69 8.11 1.70
C SER A 23 -22.24 9.49 1.26
N ASP A 24 -23.14 10.45 1.10
CA ASP A 24 -22.89 11.88 0.83
C ASP A 24 -22.10 12.61 1.95
N GLN A 25 -21.33 11.87 2.76
CA GLN A 25 -20.52 12.42 3.83
C GLN A 25 -19.05 12.41 3.40
N PRO A 26 -18.41 13.59 3.29
CA PRO A 26 -16.99 13.66 3.03
C PRO A 26 -16.20 13.07 4.21
N VAL A 27 -15.10 12.37 3.89
CA VAL A 27 -14.10 11.89 4.88
C VAL A 27 -13.46 13.07 5.62
N LEU A 28 -13.56 14.28 5.07
CA LEU A 28 -13.08 15.53 5.65
C LEU A 28 -14.22 16.51 5.91
N LEU A 29 -14.13 17.27 6.99
CA LEU A 29 -14.80 18.57 7.04
C LEU A 29 -13.93 19.57 6.26
N LEU A 30 -14.35 19.88 5.02
CA LEU A 30 -13.63 20.76 4.07
C LEU A 30 -13.20 22.12 4.65
N ALA A 31 -13.80 22.57 5.76
CA ALA A 31 -13.48 23.83 6.42
C ALA A 31 -12.48 23.71 7.58
N SER A 32 -12.27 22.54 8.21
CA SER A 32 -11.43 22.39 9.41
C SER A 32 -10.14 21.60 9.20
N GLY A 33 -9.97 20.91 8.05
CA GLY A 33 -8.82 20.03 7.82
C GLY A 33 -8.84 18.75 8.67
N GLU A 34 -9.93 18.50 9.39
CA GLU A 34 -10.09 17.33 10.24
C GLU A 34 -10.67 16.15 9.47
N LEU A 35 -10.09 14.98 9.71
CA LEU A 35 -10.57 13.70 9.23
C LEU A 35 -11.74 13.20 10.08
N LYS A 36 -12.65 12.49 9.42
CA LYS A 36 -13.69 11.67 10.02
C LYS A 36 -13.44 10.22 9.67
N ASN A 37 -13.69 9.35 10.64
CA ASN A 37 -13.64 7.91 10.41
C ASN A 37 -14.80 7.49 9.50
N PRO A 38 -14.54 6.93 8.31
CA PRO A 38 -15.61 6.52 7.39
C PRO A 38 -16.27 5.21 7.83
N TYR A 39 -15.66 4.43 8.73
CA TYR A 39 -16.20 3.16 9.18
C TYR A 39 -17.19 3.38 10.33
N ALA A 40 -18.31 2.65 10.30
CA ALA A 40 -19.27 2.67 11.41
C ALA A 40 -18.68 1.97 12.64
N PRO A 41 -19.10 2.31 13.89
CA PRO A 41 -18.56 1.72 15.11
C PRO A 41 -18.59 0.18 15.17
N GLY A 42 -19.51 -0.48 14.47
CA GLY A 42 -19.59 -1.94 14.39
C GLY A 42 -18.66 -2.60 13.36
N SER A 43 -17.90 -1.83 12.57
CA SER A 43 -16.93 -2.38 11.61
C SER A 43 -15.66 -2.87 12.30
N ALA A 44 -15.11 -3.99 11.85
CA ALA A 44 -13.82 -4.50 12.30
C ALA A 44 -12.65 -3.54 12.03
N LEU A 45 -12.81 -2.55 11.13
CA LEU A 45 -11.80 -1.54 10.81
C LEU A 45 -11.89 -0.28 11.69
N HIS A 46 -13.01 -0.09 12.40
CA HIS A 46 -13.34 1.20 13.02
C HIS A 46 -12.29 1.63 14.04
N ALA A 47 -11.88 0.76 14.96
CA ALA A 47 -10.98 1.12 16.04
C ALA A 47 -9.60 1.57 15.55
N GLN A 48 -8.98 0.81 14.62
CA GLN A 48 -7.66 1.15 14.08
C GLN A 48 -7.71 2.40 13.20
N GLN A 49 -8.81 2.60 12.46
CA GLN A 49 -9.02 3.83 11.71
C GLN A 49 -9.23 5.04 12.63
N GLN A 50 -9.92 4.86 13.76
CA GLN A 50 -10.14 5.94 14.72
C GLN A 50 -8.82 6.38 15.35
N GLU A 51 -7.96 5.44 15.74
CA GLU A 51 -6.61 5.74 16.24
C GLU A 51 -5.80 6.58 15.23
N PHE A 52 -5.92 6.29 13.93
CA PHE A 52 -5.31 7.09 12.87
C PHE A 52 -5.91 8.50 12.78
N VAL A 53 -7.25 8.60 12.75
CA VAL A 53 -7.97 9.88 12.66
C VAL A 53 -7.64 10.78 13.84
N ASP A 54 -7.64 10.25 15.06
CA ASP A 54 -7.35 10.99 16.28
C ASP A 54 -5.92 11.54 16.26
N GLN A 55 -4.94 10.71 15.89
CA GLN A 55 -3.55 11.14 15.80
C GLN A 55 -3.29 12.14 14.66
N PHE A 56 -3.97 11.99 13.53
CA PHE A 56 -3.89 12.95 12.44
C PHE A 56 -4.47 14.31 12.87
N ASN A 57 -5.66 14.31 13.47
CA ASN A 57 -6.34 15.54 13.88
C ASN A 57 -5.62 16.24 15.04
N ALA A 58 -4.89 15.49 15.87
CA ALA A 58 -4.07 16.04 16.95
C ALA A 58 -2.77 16.73 16.46
N ASP A 59 -2.39 16.58 15.19
CA ASP A 59 -1.16 17.14 14.62
C ASP A 59 -1.49 18.34 13.70
N PRO A 60 -1.20 19.59 14.12
CA PRO A 60 -1.48 20.77 13.33
C PRO A 60 -0.77 20.77 11.97
N GLN A 61 0.47 20.27 11.88
CA GLN A 61 1.21 20.28 10.61
C GLN A 61 0.57 19.36 9.57
N LEU A 62 0.07 18.20 10.01
CA LEU A 62 -0.69 17.30 9.15
C LEU A 62 -1.99 17.96 8.67
N ARG A 63 -2.76 18.56 9.58
CA ARG A 63 -4.01 19.24 9.20
C ARG A 63 -3.75 20.37 8.22
N ASP A 64 -2.75 21.21 8.47
CA ASP A 64 -2.45 22.36 7.62
C ASP A 64 -1.94 21.93 6.23
N ARG A 65 -1.06 20.92 6.15
CA ARG A 65 -0.51 20.44 4.88
C ARG A 65 -1.55 19.73 4.00
N PHE A 66 -2.46 19.01 4.62
CA PHE A 66 -3.42 18.16 3.89
C PHE A 66 -4.86 18.71 3.91
N ALA A 67 -5.06 19.92 4.44
CA ALA A 67 -6.30 20.66 4.30
C ALA A 67 -6.67 20.79 2.82
N GLY A 68 -7.83 20.27 2.43
CA GLY A 68 -8.35 20.36 1.06
C GLY A 68 -7.70 19.41 0.04
N THR A 69 -6.65 18.64 0.39
CA THR A 69 -6.03 17.69 -0.55
C THR A 69 -6.65 16.30 -0.50
N PHE A 70 -7.20 15.84 0.62
CA PHE A 70 -7.91 14.55 0.70
C PHE A 70 -9.34 14.56 0.11
N THR A 71 -9.50 14.99 -1.14
CA THR A 71 -10.70 14.74 -1.96
C THR A 71 -10.70 13.30 -2.48
N SER A 72 -11.78 12.78 -3.09
CA SER A 72 -11.77 11.41 -3.63
C SER A 72 -10.67 11.15 -4.67
N LYS A 73 -10.29 12.15 -5.47
CA LYS A 73 -9.13 12.09 -6.37
C LYS A 73 -7.81 12.45 -5.68
N GLY A 74 -7.80 13.45 -4.81
CA GLY A 74 -6.59 13.93 -4.15
C GLY A 74 -6.08 12.99 -3.04
N LEU A 75 -6.97 12.33 -2.30
CA LEU A 75 -6.62 11.32 -1.30
C LEU A 75 -5.91 10.13 -1.90
N TYR A 76 -6.28 9.72 -3.10
CA TYR A 76 -5.54 8.71 -3.81
C TYR A 76 -4.09 9.15 -4.09
N ALA A 77 -3.91 10.31 -4.75
CA ALA A 77 -2.59 10.80 -5.12
C ALA A 77 -1.70 11.02 -3.88
N GLU A 78 -2.27 11.58 -2.81
CA GLU A 78 -1.57 11.80 -1.54
C GLU A 78 -1.19 10.48 -0.87
N MET A 79 -2.02 9.43 -0.98
CA MET A 79 -1.66 8.16 -0.39
C MET A 79 -0.51 7.46 -1.12
N ASP A 80 -0.47 7.50 -2.46
CA ASP A 80 0.70 7.01 -3.22
C ASP A 80 1.96 7.81 -2.88
N ALA A 81 1.85 9.14 -2.86
CA ALA A 81 2.96 10.02 -2.54
C ALA A 81 3.51 9.73 -1.13
N ALA A 82 2.63 9.62 -0.14
CA ALA A 82 2.98 9.29 1.23
C ALA A 82 3.63 7.90 1.33
N LEU A 83 3.06 6.84 0.75
CA LEU A 83 3.63 5.50 0.86
C LEU A 83 5.04 5.42 0.23
N ARG A 84 5.27 6.10 -0.90
CA ARG A 84 6.61 6.25 -1.49
C ARG A 84 7.54 7.07 -0.62
N ARG A 85 7.05 8.16 -0.03
CA ARG A 85 7.82 8.99 0.89
C ARG A 85 8.24 8.20 2.13
N GLY A 86 7.31 7.45 2.71
CA GLY A 86 7.54 6.53 3.82
C GLY A 86 8.59 5.48 3.46
N ALA A 87 8.48 4.85 2.28
CA ALA A 87 9.45 3.87 1.82
C ALA A 87 10.87 4.39 1.63
N ARG A 88 11.00 5.69 1.40
CA ARG A 88 12.30 6.34 1.25
C ARG A 88 12.86 6.88 2.56
N SER A 89 12.06 7.03 3.61
CA SER A 89 12.49 7.75 4.82
C SER A 89 12.44 6.89 6.09
N LEU A 90 11.46 6.00 6.17
CA LEU A 90 11.17 5.19 7.36
C LEU A 90 12.11 3.99 7.48
N ASP A 91 12.11 3.42 8.68
CA ASP A 91 12.93 2.26 9.02
C ASP A 91 12.46 0.97 8.33
N GLY A 92 13.39 0.03 8.17
CA GLY A 92 13.14 -1.24 7.50
C GLY A 92 12.09 -2.11 8.20
N ALA A 93 12.01 -2.08 9.53
CA ALA A 93 11.06 -2.90 10.27
C ALA A 93 9.62 -2.47 10.01
N GLN A 94 9.36 -1.17 9.97
CA GLN A 94 8.06 -0.59 9.58
C GLN A 94 7.69 -1.00 8.14
N LEU A 95 8.63 -0.88 7.20
CA LEU A 95 8.47 -1.28 5.81
C LEU A 95 8.14 -2.77 5.64
N ILE A 96 8.88 -3.64 6.33
CA ILE A 96 8.64 -5.08 6.32
C ILE A 96 7.27 -5.39 6.93
N SER A 97 6.89 -4.70 8.00
CA SER A 97 5.60 -4.88 8.68
C SER A 97 4.41 -4.57 7.76
N VAL A 98 4.44 -3.43 7.06
CA VAL A 98 3.37 -3.07 6.11
C VAL A 98 3.39 -4.00 4.88
N THR A 99 4.56 -4.44 4.42
CA THR A 99 4.67 -5.43 3.34
C THR A 99 4.04 -6.77 3.73
N ARG A 100 4.24 -7.23 4.98
CA ARG A 100 3.59 -8.44 5.52
C ARG A 100 2.08 -8.29 5.61
N ALA A 101 1.58 -7.12 5.98
CA ALA A 101 0.15 -6.85 5.95
C ALA A 101 -0.40 -7.02 4.53
N MET A 102 0.28 -6.48 3.52
CA MET A 102 -0.16 -6.63 2.14
C MET A 102 -0.01 -8.03 1.57
N ALA A 103 1.03 -8.77 1.94
CA ALA A 103 1.16 -10.19 1.61
C ALA A 103 -0.02 -11.01 2.16
N ALA A 104 -0.66 -10.56 3.24
CA ALA A 104 -1.87 -11.19 3.77
C ALA A 104 -3.15 -10.74 3.03
N VAL A 105 -3.20 -9.51 2.51
CA VAL A 105 -4.36 -8.98 1.76
C VAL A 105 -4.47 -9.60 0.37
N ILE A 106 -3.37 -9.57 -0.40
CA ILE A 106 -3.34 -9.96 -1.82
C ILE A 106 -4.04 -11.31 -2.12
N PRO A 107 -3.77 -12.42 -1.40
CA PRO A 107 -4.39 -13.72 -1.71
C PRO A 107 -5.90 -13.78 -1.42
N ARG A 108 -6.49 -12.75 -0.81
CA ARG A 108 -7.93 -12.69 -0.48
C ARG A 108 -8.74 -11.88 -1.49
N LEU A 109 -8.06 -11.28 -2.47
CA LEU A 109 -8.69 -10.53 -3.55
C LEU A 109 -9.22 -11.46 -4.62
N GLN A 110 -10.25 -11.03 -5.33
CA GLN A 110 -10.68 -11.72 -6.53
C GLN A 110 -9.55 -11.69 -7.58
N GLN A 111 -9.38 -12.77 -8.35
CA GLN A 111 -8.25 -12.90 -9.28
C GLN A 111 -8.13 -11.70 -10.23
N ALA A 112 -9.23 -11.23 -10.80
CA ALA A 112 -9.24 -10.07 -11.69
C ALA A 112 -8.77 -8.79 -11.00
N ASN A 113 -9.13 -8.60 -9.72
CA ASN A 113 -8.71 -7.44 -8.93
C ASN A 113 -7.27 -7.56 -8.44
N CYS A 114 -6.86 -8.75 -8.02
CA CYS A 114 -5.47 -9.08 -7.72
C CYS A 114 -4.55 -8.82 -8.92
N ALA A 115 -4.95 -9.24 -10.13
CA ALA A 115 -4.21 -8.99 -11.36
C ALA A 115 -3.99 -7.50 -11.65
N LYS A 116 -4.99 -6.67 -11.32
CA LYS A 116 -4.88 -5.23 -11.47
C LYS A 116 -3.72 -4.65 -10.65
N LEU A 117 -3.29 -5.28 -9.54
CA LEU A 117 -2.12 -4.86 -8.75
C LEU A 117 -0.79 -4.92 -9.51
N MET A 118 -0.68 -5.75 -10.56
CA MET A 118 0.50 -5.76 -11.45
C MET A 118 0.40 -4.73 -12.58
N ARG A 119 -0.82 -4.32 -12.95
CA ARG A 119 -1.12 -3.57 -14.17
C ARG A 119 -0.99 -2.07 -13.98
N PRO A 120 -0.23 -1.35 -14.84
CA PRO A 120 -0.22 0.11 -14.84
C PRO A 120 -1.63 0.70 -14.77
N LYS A 121 -1.85 1.65 -13.85
CA LYS A 121 -3.08 2.43 -13.77
C LYS A 121 -2.78 3.91 -13.75
N ASP A 122 -3.68 4.66 -14.36
CA ASP A 122 -3.63 6.12 -14.42
C ASP A 122 -4.70 6.76 -13.51
N ASP A 123 -5.64 5.95 -12.98
CA ASP A 123 -6.77 6.42 -12.18
C ASP A 123 -7.22 5.45 -11.06
N PHE A 124 -8.19 5.93 -10.29
CA PHE A 124 -8.81 5.26 -9.17
C PHE A 124 -9.78 4.16 -9.61
N ASP A 125 -9.65 2.95 -9.05
CA ASP A 125 -10.55 1.82 -9.32
C ASP A 125 -11.40 1.49 -8.09
N ARG A 126 -12.68 1.89 -8.15
CA ARG A 126 -13.67 1.68 -7.09
C ARG A 126 -13.85 0.21 -6.71
N VAL A 127 -13.88 -0.67 -7.71
CA VAL A 127 -14.16 -2.10 -7.51
C VAL A 127 -12.99 -2.77 -6.80
N LEU A 128 -11.77 -2.45 -7.25
CA LEU A 128 -10.56 -2.91 -6.60
C LEU A 128 -10.52 -2.42 -5.14
N GLY A 129 -10.88 -1.15 -4.90
CA GLY A 129 -10.98 -0.55 -3.58
C GLY A 129 -11.85 -1.28 -2.60
N ALA A 130 -13.09 -1.55 -2.99
CA ALA A 130 -14.03 -2.32 -2.19
C ALA A 130 -13.51 -3.75 -1.90
N ASP A 131 -12.85 -4.37 -2.87
CA ASP A 131 -12.30 -5.73 -2.70
C ASP A 131 -11.15 -5.78 -1.68
N VAL A 132 -10.23 -4.81 -1.69
CA VAL A 132 -9.20 -4.72 -0.63
C VAL A 132 -9.79 -4.33 0.70
N GLN A 133 -10.83 -3.48 0.76
CA GLN A 133 -11.53 -3.23 2.01
C GLN A 133 -12.08 -4.53 2.60
N GLY A 134 -12.82 -5.30 1.80
CA GLY A 134 -13.39 -6.57 2.24
C GLY A 134 -12.32 -7.63 2.56
N ALA A 135 -11.18 -7.60 1.87
CA ALA A 135 -10.04 -8.45 2.21
C ALA A 135 -9.37 -8.03 3.52
N LEU A 136 -9.20 -6.72 3.75
CA LEU A 136 -8.71 -6.17 5.00
C LEU A 136 -9.66 -6.52 6.14
N GLU A 137 -10.96 -6.25 6.05
CA GLU A 137 -11.97 -6.56 7.09
C GLU A 137 -11.91 -8.01 7.61
N ARG A 138 -11.51 -8.95 6.75
CA ARG A 138 -11.37 -10.38 7.09
C ARG A 138 -10.02 -10.75 7.73
N LEU A 139 -9.09 -9.81 7.86
CA LEU A 139 -7.78 -10.01 8.49
C LEU A 139 -7.81 -9.63 9.99
N PRO A 140 -6.93 -10.22 10.80
CA PRO A 140 -6.76 -9.81 12.19
C PRO A 140 -6.41 -8.31 12.31
N PRO A 141 -6.92 -7.61 13.36
CA PRO A 141 -6.75 -6.16 13.52
C PRO A 141 -5.30 -5.65 13.45
N ARG A 142 -4.33 -6.48 13.83
CA ARG A 142 -2.90 -6.15 13.75
C ARG A 142 -2.45 -5.73 12.33
N HIS A 143 -3.05 -6.31 11.28
CA HIS A 143 -2.67 -5.98 9.90
C HIS A 143 -3.17 -4.59 9.49
N HIS A 144 -4.35 -4.19 9.98
CA HIS A 144 -4.87 -2.83 9.76
C HIS A 144 -4.05 -1.81 10.51
N LEU A 145 -3.73 -2.11 11.77
CA LEU A 145 -2.92 -1.24 12.61
C LEU A 145 -1.54 -1.00 12.00
N ASN A 146 -0.89 -2.05 11.50
CA ASN A 146 0.41 -1.94 10.83
C ASN A 146 0.35 -1.02 9.60
N PHE A 147 -0.71 -1.13 8.79
CA PHE A 147 -0.90 -0.26 7.65
C PHE A 147 -1.10 1.20 8.07
N TRP A 148 -2.04 1.48 8.98
CA TRP A 148 -2.35 2.85 9.41
C TRP A 148 -1.21 3.55 10.12
N ARG A 149 -0.45 2.80 10.93
CA ARG A 149 0.77 3.33 11.57
C ARG A 149 1.84 3.69 10.55
N PHE A 150 2.07 2.82 9.56
CA PHE A 150 3.00 3.12 8.49
C PHE A 150 2.55 4.35 7.70
N TYR A 151 1.28 4.42 7.32
CA TYR A 151 0.74 5.54 6.56
C TYR A 151 0.84 6.87 7.33
N LEU A 152 0.46 6.88 8.61
CA LEU A 152 0.62 8.07 9.45
C LEU A 152 2.08 8.50 9.58
N ALA A 153 3.00 7.55 9.82
CA ALA A 153 4.43 7.84 9.88
C ALA A 153 4.95 8.39 8.55
N ALA A 154 4.41 7.92 7.43
CA ALA A 154 4.78 8.38 6.10
C ALA A 154 4.28 9.81 5.82
N LEU A 155 3.06 10.15 6.24
CA LEU A 155 2.56 11.53 6.22
C LEU A 155 3.42 12.44 7.10
N LYS A 156 3.80 11.96 8.29
CA LYS A 156 4.71 12.68 9.20
C LYS A 156 6.09 12.87 8.60
N ALA A 157 6.58 11.91 7.82
CA ALA A 157 7.86 12.03 7.12
C ALA A 157 7.85 13.18 6.09
N GLU A 158 6.72 13.39 5.43
CA GLU A 158 6.53 14.51 4.52
C GLU A 158 6.53 15.86 5.25
N VAL A 159 5.65 16.04 6.25
CA VAL A 159 5.52 17.35 6.92
C VAL A 159 6.74 17.74 7.74
N ASN A 160 7.51 16.78 8.23
CA ASN A 160 8.73 17.02 8.99
C ASN A 160 10.01 16.96 8.14
N ASP A 161 9.89 16.83 6.81
CA ASP A 161 11.02 16.74 5.87
C ASP A 161 12.11 15.75 6.32
N LEU A 162 11.71 14.53 6.71
CA LEU A 162 12.66 13.50 7.14
C LEU A 162 13.67 13.15 6.01
N PRO A 163 14.95 12.91 6.32
CA PRO A 163 15.92 12.58 5.30
C PRO A 163 15.56 11.29 4.55
N GLU A 164 15.72 11.31 3.23
CA GLU A 164 15.64 10.08 2.44
C GLU A 164 16.87 9.20 2.72
N ARG A 165 16.63 7.91 2.90
CA ARG A 165 17.65 6.90 3.06
C ARG A 165 18.20 6.50 1.69
N PRO A 166 19.53 6.43 1.53
CA PRO A 166 20.13 6.01 0.28
C PRO A 166 19.74 4.57 -0.04
N ILE A 167 19.58 4.29 -1.33
CA ILE A 167 19.29 2.94 -1.81
C ILE A 167 20.58 2.20 -2.05
N ASP A 168 20.79 1.10 -1.31
CA ASP A 168 21.85 0.14 -1.59
C ASP A 168 21.42 -0.74 -2.78
N LEU A 169 21.85 -0.35 -3.98
CA LEU A 169 21.58 -1.08 -5.22
C LEU A 169 22.17 -2.50 -5.19
N ALA A 170 23.32 -2.68 -4.54
CA ALA A 170 23.95 -3.99 -4.43
C ALA A 170 23.17 -4.90 -3.48
N ALA A 171 22.66 -4.38 -2.36
CA ALA A 171 21.75 -5.14 -1.49
C ALA A 171 20.44 -5.52 -2.21
N ARG A 172 19.89 -4.60 -3.01
CA ARG A 172 18.70 -4.87 -3.83
C ARG A 172 18.95 -6.00 -4.83
N GLU A 173 20.07 -5.98 -5.55
CA GLU A 173 20.43 -7.05 -6.49
C GLU A 173 20.63 -8.39 -5.79
N ARG A 174 21.31 -8.40 -4.64
CA ARG A 174 21.44 -9.62 -3.80
C ARG A 174 20.08 -10.16 -3.36
N ALA A 175 19.18 -9.28 -2.93
CA ALA A 175 17.84 -9.66 -2.51
C ALA A 175 17.00 -10.21 -3.68
N LEU A 176 17.10 -9.61 -4.87
CA LEU A 176 16.44 -10.10 -6.08
C LEU A 176 17.00 -11.47 -6.53
N MET A 177 18.31 -11.69 -6.40
CA MET A 177 18.92 -12.99 -6.68
C MET A 177 18.45 -14.06 -5.69
N GLU A 178 18.40 -13.76 -4.39
CA GLU A 178 17.86 -14.69 -3.40
C GLU A 178 16.38 -15.00 -3.64
N LEU A 179 15.60 -13.97 -3.96
CA LEU A 179 14.20 -14.14 -4.33
C LEU A 179 14.06 -15.05 -5.55
N GLY A 180 14.88 -14.83 -6.59
CA GLY A 180 14.92 -15.65 -7.79
C GLY A 180 15.21 -17.12 -7.53
N ARG A 181 16.08 -17.43 -6.54
CA ARG A 181 16.39 -18.82 -6.14
C ARG A 181 15.22 -19.56 -5.49
N ARG A 182 14.15 -18.86 -5.07
CA ARG A 182 12.93 -19.48 -4.53
C ARG A 182 11.97 -19.95 -5.62
N PHE A 183 12.21 -19.55 -6.86
CA PHE A 183 11.39 -19.94 -8.01
C PHE A 183 12.07 -21.04 -8.81
N ASN A 184 11.29 -22.01 -9.30
CA ASN A 184 11.78 -22.91 -10.34
C ASN A 184 11.89 -22.17 -11.68
N GLN A 185 12.53 -22.77 -12.68
CA GLN A 185 12.75 -22.13 -13.99
C GLN A 185 11.43 -21.73 -14.69
N ASN A 186 10.37 -22.53 -14.54
CA ASN A 186 9.06 -22.23 -15.13
C ASN A 186 8.42 -20.99 -14.50
N ASP A 187 8.51 -20.87 -13.17
CA ASP A 187 8.01 -19.73 -12.42
C ASP A 187 8.84 -18.48 -12.68
N VAL A 188 10.15 -18.59 -12.85
CA VAL A 188 11.00 -17.47 -13.29
C VAL A 188 10.57 -16.97 -14.67
N ALA A 189 10.40 -17.87 -15.63
CA ALA A 189 9.94 -17.51 -16.98
C ALA A 189 8.54 -16.89 -16.96
N ARG A 190 7.64 -17.42 -16.12
CA ARG A 190 6.29 -16.87 -15.90
C ARG A 190 6.34 -15.47 -15.33
N LEU A 191 7.12 -15.25 -14.28
CA LEU A 191 7.29 -13.94 -13.65
C LEU A 191 7.89 -12.93 -14.63
N GLN A 192 8.90 -13.33 -15.41
CA GLN A 192 9.52 -12.48 -16.44
C GLN A 192 8.50 -12.02 -17.48
N ARG A 193 7.64 -12.91 -17.99
CA ARG A 193 6.58 -12.53 -18.95
C ARG A 193 5.64 -11.48 -18.37
N VAL A 194 5.20 -11.67 -17.12
CA VAL A 194 4.33 -10.69 -16.44
C VAL A 194 5.05 -9.35 -16.22
N VAL A 195 6.33 -9.37 -15.86
CA VAL A 195 7.09 -8.13 -15.62
C VAL A 195 7.38 -7.37 -16.91
N GLN A 196 7.60 -8.06 -18.02
CA GLN A 196 7.86 -7.48 -19.33
C GLN A 196 6.60 -6.84 -19.94
N ASP A 197 5.46 -7.52 -19.88
CA ASP A 197 4.17 -6.98 -20.32
C ASP A 197 3.07 -7.20 -19.27
N PRO A 198 3.05 -6.40 -18.21
CA PRO A 198 2.04 -6.53 -17.16
C PRO A 198 0.64 -6.14 -17.65
N ARG A 199 0.53 -5.32 -18.71
CA ARG A 199 -0.76 -4.85 -19.23
C ARG A 199 -1.51 -5.99 -19.90
N SER A 200 -0.83 -6.79 -20.71
CA SER A 200 -1.44 -7.88 -21.48
C SER A 200 -1.35 -9.25 -20.79
N ALA A 201 -0.62 -9.35 -19.68
CA ALA A 201 -0.52 -10.61 -18.92
C ALA A 201 -1.92 -11.14 -18.50
N PRO A 202 -2.19 -12.46 -18.64
CA PRO A 202 -3.42 -13.06 -18.16
C PRO A 202 -3.66 -12.78 -16.68
N ASP A 203 -4.92 -12.61 -16.27
CA ASP A 203 -5.27 -12.30 -14.88
C ASP A 203 -4.68 -13.30 -13.88
N ALA A 204 -4.69 -14.59 -14.22
CA ALA A 204 -4.13 -15.65 -13.38
C ALA A 204 -2.62 -15.49 -13.17
N ASP A 205 -1.88 -15.12 -14.22
CA ASP A 205 -0.43 -14.92 -14.17
C ASP A 205 -0.06 -13.63 -13.44
N ALA A 206 -0.78 -12.54 -13.73
CA ALA A 206 -0.59 -11.26 -13.06
C ALA A 206 -0.89 -11.37 -11.56
N CYS A 207 -2.02 -11.99 -11.18
CA CYS A 207 -2.35 -12.19 -9.77
C CYS A 207 -1.34 -13.11 -9.06
N TRP A 208 -0.96 -14.22 -9.71
CA TRP A 208 0.06 -15.10 -9.16
C TRP A 208 1.38 -14.36 -8.93
N ALA A 209 1.83 -13.55 -9.90
CA ALA A 209 3.10 -12.84 -9.83
C ALA A 209 3.16 -11.86 -8.64
N ILE A 210 2.12 -11.04 -8.44
CA ILE A 210 2.09 -10.09 -7.31
C ILE A 210 2.06 -10.81 -5.96
N ASN A 211 1.28 -11.88 -5.86
CA ASN A 211 1.18 -12.68 -4.65
C ASN A 211 2.51 -13.35 -4.34
N ALA A 212 3.09 -14.04 -5.33
CA ALA A 212 4.35 -14.76 -5.19
C ALA A 212 5.51 -13.81 -4.84
N PHE A 213 5.60 -12.67 -5.52
CA PHE A 213 6.66 -11.68 -5.26
C PHE A 213 6.54 -11.11 -3.85
N THR A 214 5.36 -10.60 -3.47
CA THR A 214 5.16 -9.96 -2.15
C THR A 214 5.28 -10.96 -1.01
N HIS A 215 4.72 -12.16 -1.17
CA HIS A 215 4.81 -13.21 -0.16
C HIS A 215 6.27 -13.62 0.07
N ASN A 216 7.00 -14.00 -0.99
CA ASN A 216 8.37 -14.47 -0.85
C ASN A 216 9.34 -13.37 -0.37
N ALA A 217 9.11 -12.10 -0.75
CA ALA A 217 9.90 -10.98 -0.25
C ALA A 217 9.86 -10.87 1.29
N THR A 218 8.71 -11.16 1.91
CA THR A 218 8.55 -11.11 3.37
C THR A 218 9.20 -12.28 4.12
N GLN A 219 9.65 -13.31 3.40
CA GLN A 219 10.26 -14.53 3.94
C GLN A 219 11.80 -14.54 3.83
N LEU A 220 12.40 -13.47 3.29
CA LEU A 220 13.86 -13.33 3.22
C LEU A 220 14.44 -12.88 4.57
N SER A 221 15.78 -12.85 4.67
CA SER A 221 16.47 -12.21 5.79
C SER A 221 16.02 -10.74 5.94
N PRO A 222 16.09 -10.13 7.14
CA PRO A 222 15.64 -8.76 7.36
C PRO A 222 16.20 -7.75 6.35
N ASP A 223 17.50 -7.81 6.05
CA ASP A 223 18.15 -6.90 5.11
C ASP A 223 17.61 -7.05 3.68
N HIS A 224 17.41 -8.29 3.22
CA HIS A 224 16.85 -8.54 1.88
C HIS A 224 15.36 -8.24 1.82
N ALA A 225 14.61 -8.54 2.88
CA ALA A 225 13.20 -8.19 2.99
C ALA A 225 13.00 -6.66 2.99
N GLU A 226 13.87 -5.91 3.66
CA GLU A 226 13.89 -4.45 3.60
C GLU A 226 14.21 -3.95 2.19
N ALA A 227 15.27 -4.46 1.57
CA ALA A 227 15.66 -4.05 0.22
C ALA A 227 14.53 -4.28 -0.80
N LEU A 228 13.84 -5.42 -0.72
CA LEU A 228 12.66 -5.69 -1.53
C LEU A 228 11.45 -4.86 -1.11
N ALA A 229 11.23 -4.61 0.18
CA ALA A 229 10.14 -3.74 0.63
C ALA A 229 10.34 -2.30 0.13
N ARG A 230 11.58 -1.79 0.06
CA ARG A 230 11.90 -0.49 -0.53
C ARG A 230 11.69 -0.48 -2.04
N LEU A 231 12.08 -1.55 -2.75
CA LEU A 231 11.79 -1.71 -4.18
C LEU A 231 10.29 -1.82 -4.46
N ILE A 232 9.57 -2.51 -3.57
CA ILE A 232 8.12 -2.51 -3.51
C ILE A 232 7.75 -1.07 -3.19
N TRP A 233 7.54 -0.60 -1.98
CA TRP A 233 6.86 0.68 -1.75
C TRP A 233 7.49 1.96 -2.35
N GLY A 234 8.81 2.01 -2.56
CA GLY A 234 9.54 3.19 -3.03
C GLY A 234 9.68 3.32 -4.55
N GLY A 235 9.52 2.23 -5.31
CA GLY A 235 9.51 2.25 -6.78
C GLY A 235 10.85 2.61 -7.43
N GLN A 236 11.96 2.44 -6.74
CA GLN A 236 13.31 2.74 -7.25
C GLN A 236 14.12 1.48 -7.51
#